data_AF-A0A0C1RK72-F1
#
_entry.id   AF-A0A0C1RK72-F1
#
_cell.length_a   1.000
_cell.length_b   1.000
_cell.length_c   1.000
_cell.angle_alpha   90.00
_cell.angle_beta   90.00
_cell.angle_gamma   90.00
#
_symmetry.space_group_name_H-M   'P 1'
#
loop_
_entity.id
_entity.type
_entity.pdbx_description
1 polymer ?
#
loop_
_entity_poly.entity_id
_entity_poly.type
_entity_poly.pdbx_seq_one_letter_code
_entity_poly.pdbx_strand_id
1 'polypeptide(L)'
;MRKNILIWFCCFFLLFGLQAKGWGAGTSAGFSISGAVRQSIRLTPEDLNRFQSIRVRLNEVDSEKNYSGAFNYRGVPLRSLLELANIHKEESSFSKFLDVVVIVRNIVGKQAVFSWGEIFYRNPGDIIVAFAAEPVMPELPQGREKWGNLLARPIGFPKLIVANDLYADRSLETIASIEVLVLNSSMKNRNDDGQFPTSFTVNGAVKTPLTISDLTNWPHTNAVIKVTGSLKGYHGLQQVSGVPLAKMLEIAGAAMEINTVYLVTHSDGYRAALSFGELFLDSDGGRILLADGNDNQGIGKEGRFTLHIPHDLSSDRNVKGIENIEVINLKKSPKVYIISVGCADSSLITLEALNYLNKTDAVVASEDIAERYAFYIGHRPVLFDPFKLIPKSDEGGEHKKRSHDEREKLKAQRVDKAAGIIREALNQGKSVALLEYGDPTIYGSFRGINAAFADHEKQYIPGVSAFNAANALIGREMACKGSIVLSSPRALKENPTLIKSVAGNGDTLAIFMGLREIENLIPLLKKYYPGATPLTVAIRAGYSNSKRLIKTTLEKAMEAVNKENEEKEEWLGMIYVGSCLE
;
A
#
# COMPACT_ATOMS: atom_id res chain seq x y z
N MET A 1 76.82 -35.18 18.36
CA MET A 1 77.44 -33.88 18.04
C MET A 1 76.34 -32.83 17.92
N ARG A 2 76.66 -31.63 18.42
CA ARG A 2 75.87 -30.40 18.57
C ARG A 2 75.08 -29.89 17.34
N LYS A 3 74.03 -29.10 17.66
CA LYS A 3 73.39 -27.94 16.95
C LYS A 3 72.19 -28.24 16.01
N ASN A 4 70.96 -27.82 16.37
CA ASN A 4 70.29 -26.50 16.16
C ASN A 4 69.68 -26.43 14.73
N ILE A 5 68.39 -26.17 14.41
CA ILE A 5 67.36 -25.16 14.80
C ILE A 5 66.01 -25.68 14.21
N LEU A 6 64.97 -26.01 15.00
CA LEU A 6 63.73 -25.25 15.34
C LEU A 6 63.04 -24.49 14.17
N ILE A 7 61.82 -24.86 13.74
CA ILE A 7 60.50 -24.12 13.80
C ILE A 7 59.74 -24.53 12.49
N TRP A 8 58.46 -24.91 12.39
CA TRP A 8 57.26 -24.72 13.22
C TRP A 8 56.13 -25.74 12.90
N PHE A 9 55.46 -26.19 13.97
CA PHE A 9 54.01 -26.34 14.21
C PHE A 9 53.04 -26.86 13.11
N CYS A 10 52.63 -28.12 13.28
CA CYS A 10 51.32 -28.65 12.94
C CYS A 10 50.82 -29.47 14.15
N CYS A 11 50.01 -28.87 15.04
CA CYS A 11 49.34 -29.59 16.11
C CYS A 11 47.83 -29.46 15.97
N PHE A 12 47.29 -30.48 15.32
CA PHE A 12 45.95 -31.01 15.47
C PHE A 12 45.57 -31.09 16.95
N PHE A 13 44.48 -30.44 17.36
CA PHE A 13 43.76 -30.82 18.59
C PHE A 13 42.26 -30.75 18.33
N LEU A 14 41.66 -31.94 18.29
CA LEU A 14 40.24 -32.19 18.39
C LEU A 14 39.71 -31.64 19.72
N LEU A 15 38.79 -30.68 19.66
CA LEU A 15 37.87 -30.35 20.74
C LEU A 15 36.45 -30.51 20.20
N PHE A 16 35.81 -31.58 20.64
CA PHE A 16 34.38 -31.84 20.48
C PHE A 16 33.59 -30.67 21.11
N GLY A 17 33.14 -29.74 20.28
CA GLY A 17 32.13 -28.75 20.65
C GLY A 17 30.75 -29.37 20.50
N LEU A 18 30.03 -29.50 21.61
CA LEU A 18 28.58 -29.60 21.64
C LEU A 18 28.00 -28.46 20.77
N GLN A 19 27.53 -28.79 19.57
CA GLN A 19 26.67 -27.90 18.82
C GLN A 19 25.36 -27.77 19.58
N ALA A 20 25.22 -26.68 20.33
CA ALA A 20 23.91 -26.14 20.64
C ALA A 20 23.18 -25.99 19.30
N LYS A 21 22.07 -26.75 19.14
CA LYS A 21 21.11 -26.52 18.07
C LYS A 21 20.57 -25.11 18.24
N GLY A 22 21.21 -24.15 17.59
CA GLY A 22 20.63 -22.84 17.37
C GLY A 22 19.32 -23.06 16.65
N TRP A 23 18.20 -22.72 17.30
CA TRP A 23 16.95 -22.56 16.61
C TRP A 23 17.19 -21.59 15.45
N GLY A 24 16.97 -22.09 14.23
CA GLY A 24 17.03 -21.27 13.04
C GLY A 24 16.01 -20.15 13.17
N ALA A 25 16.49 -18.95 13.50
CA ALA A 25 15.79 -17.73 13.16
C ALA A 25 15.71 -17.72 11.63
N GLY A 26 14.51 -17.95 11.08
CA GLY A 26 14.27 -17.67 9.67
C GLY A 26 14.74 -16.25 9.41
N THR A 27 15.54 -16.05 8.36
CA THR A 27 16.03 -14.74 7.94
C THR A 27 14.83 -13.80 7.79
N SER A 28 14.61 -12.95 8.78
CA SER A 28 13.49 -12.02 8.78
C SER A 28 13.85 -10.88 7.83
N ALA A 29 13.00 -10.65 6.84
CA ALA A 29 13.12 -9.46 6.01
C ALA A 29 13.05 -8.23 6.93
N GLY A 30 14.02 -7.33 6.84
CA GLY A 30 13.97 -6.05 7.54
C GLY A 30 12.74 -5.21 7.16
N PHE A 31 12.44 -4.18 7.93
CA PHE A 31 11.30 -3.28 7.71
C PHE A 31 11.74 -1.90 7.23
N SER A 32 10.84 -1.13 6.63
CA SER A 32 11.10 0.25 6.19
C SER A 32 10.39 1.29 7.05
N ILE A 33 11.00 2.45 7.22
CA ILE A 33 10.38 3.68 7.74
C ILE A 33 10.30 4.69 6.61
N SER A 34 9.09 5.17 6.29
CA SER A 34 8.82 6.03 5.13
C SER A 34 7.67 7.01 5.40
N GLY A 35 7.27 7.78 4.38
CA GLY A 35 6.21 8.79 4.48
C GLY A 35 6.78 10.18 4.71
N ALA A 36 6.22 10.93 5.65
CA ALA A 36 6.66 12.27 6.04
C ALA A 36 7.98 12.24 6.85
N VAL A 37 9.07 11.81 6.19
CA VAL A 37 10.42 11.68 6.74
C VAL A 37 11.42 12.27 5.76
N ARG A 38 12.52 12.86 6.24
CA ARG A 38 13.56 13.41 5.35
C ARG A 38 14.21 12.36 4.48
N GLN A 39 14.42 11.17 5.04
CA GLN A 39 15.01 10.05 4.32
C GLN A 39 14.31 8.76 4.74
N SER A 40 13.85 7.99 3.75
CA SER A 40 13.34 6.65 4.02
C SER A 40 14.49 5.74 4.47
N ILE A 41 14.27 4.99 5.55
CA ILE A 41 15.28 4.10 6.16
C ILE A 41 14.78 2.67 6.06
N ARG A 42 15.70 1.73 5.81
CA ARG A 42 15.44 0.29 5.94
C ARG A 42 16.29 -0.25 7.07
N LEU A 43 15.66 -1.00 7.98
CA LEU A 43 16.30 -1.57 9.17
C LEU A 43 16.13 -3.09 9.18
N THR A 44 17.20 -3.79 9.52
CA THR A 44 17.22 -5.24 9.75
C THR A 44 17.13 -5.56 11.25
N PRO A 45 16.79 -6.81 11.63
CA PRO A 45 16.91 -7.24 13.02
C PRO A 45 18.32 -7.05 13.60
N GLU A 46 19.36 -7.23 12.79
CA GLU A 46 20.75 -7.00 13.16
C GLU A 46 21.02 -5.52 13.47
N ASP A 47 20.40 -4.59 12.73
CA ASP A 47 20.50 -3.16 13.00
C ASP A 47 19.86 -2.81 14.35
N LEU A 48 18.69 -3.39 14.66
CA LEU A 48 17.99 -3.15 15.94
C LEU A 48 18.84 -3.52 17.16
N ASN A 49 19.68 -4.55 17.05
CA ASN A 49 20.60 -4.96 18.12
C ASN A 49 21.66 -3.90 18.47
N ARG A 50 21.90 -2.93 17.59
CA ARG A 50 22.88 -1.84 17.80
C ARG A 50 22.29 -0.64 18.53
N PHE A 51 20.97 -0.58 18.68
CA PHE A 51 20.29 0.49 19.42
C PHE A 51 20.22 0.16 20.90
N GLN A 52 20.04 1.21 21.72
CA GLN A 52 19.67 1.03 23.11
C GLN A 52 18.29 0.35 23.19
N SER A 53 18.27 -0.86 23.74
CA SER A 53 17.06 -1.64 23.92
C SER A 53 16.58 -1.60 25.36
N ILE A 54 15.27 -1.68 25.56
CA ILE A 54 14.65 -1.88 26.86
C ILE A 54 13.99 -3.26 26.95
N ARG A 55 13.53 -3.65 28.15
CA ARG A 55 12.71 -4.85 28.35
C ARG A 55 11.30 -4.46 28.75
N VAL A 56 10.32 -5.10 28.11
CA VAL A 56 8.88 -4.91 28.37
C VAL A 56 8.25 -6.28 28.52
N ARG A 57 7.45 -6.47 29.57
CA ARG A 57 6.65 -7.68 29.74
C ARG A 57 5.27 -7.46 29.16
N LEU A 58 4.80 -8.40 28.33
CA LEU A 58 3.45 -8.39 27.80
C LEU A 58 2.79 -9.76 28.02
N ASN A 59 1.54 -9.73 28.48
CA ASN A 59 0.65 -10.89 28.45
C ASN A 59 -0.21 -10.76 27.20
N GLU A 60 -0.07 -11.69 26.26
CA GLU A 60 -0.74 -11.60 24.97
C GLU A 60 -2.14 -12.18 25.06
N VAL A 61 -3.11 -11.29 25.27
CA VAL A 61 -4.53 -11.59 25.21
C VAL A 61 -5.14 -10.64 24.20
N ASP A 62 -5.78 -11.16 23.16
CA ASP A 62 -6.51 -10.33 22.20
C ASP A 62 -7.93 -9.98 22.72
N SER A 63 -8.62 -9.09 22.02
CA SER A 63 -9.99 -8.67 22.34
C SER A 63 -11.02 -9.81 22.29
N GLU A 64 -10.71 -10.90 21.59
CA GLU A 64 -11.49 -12.14 21.56
C GLU A 64 -11.19 -13.08 22.75
N LYS A 65 -10.32 -12.66 23.67
CA LYS A 65 -9.87 -13.38 24.87
C LYS A 65 -8.98 -14.60 24.56
N ASN A 66 -8.38 -14.65 23.38
CA ASN A 66 -7.42 -15.69 23.04
C ASN A 66 -6.07 -15.35 23.68
N TYR A 67 -5.58 -16.26 24.52
CA TYR A 67 -4.25 -16.15 25.12
C TYR A 67 -3.19 -16.76 24.20
N SER A 68 -2.17 -15.97 23.84
CA SER A 68 -1.07 -16.36 22.95
C SER A 68 0.29 -16.49 23.66
N GLY A 69 0.31 -16.28 24.98
CA GLY A 69 1.50 -16.45 25.82
C GLY A 69 1.85 -15.20 26.63
N ALA A 70 2.88 -15.32 27.47
CA ALA A 70 3.42 -14.21 28.25
C ALA A 70 4.93 -14.18 28.05
N PHE A 71 5.45 -13.01 27.69
CA PHE A 71 6.84 -12.88 27.28
C PHE A 71 7.48 -11.60 27.84
N ASN A 72 8.77 -11.69 28.14
CA ASN A 72 9.63 -10.53 28.32
C ASN A 72 10.27 -10.21 26.96
N TYR A 73 9.84 -9.13 26.34
CA TYR A 73 10.35 -8.64 25.08
C TYR A 73 11.56 -7.74 25.30
N ARG A 74 12.56 -7.87 24.44
CA ARG A 74 13.66 -6.91 24.31
C ARG A 74 13.54 -6.19 22.96
N GLY A 75 13.51 -4.87 23.00
CA GLY A 75 13.26 -4.06 21.81
C GLY A 75 13.67 -2.61 21.94
N VAL A 76 13.61 -1.91 20.80
CA VAL A 76 13.94 -0.49 20.67
C VAL A 76 12.66 0.33 20.76
N PRO A 77 12.59 1.41 21.55
CA PRO A 77 11.47 2.34 21.53
C PRO A 77 11.14 2.81 20.11
N LEU A 78 9.86 2.75 19.73
CA LEU A 78 9.42 3.23 18.41
C LEU A 78 9.78 4.70 18.21
N ARG A 79 9.69 5.49 19.28
CA ARG A 79 10.14 6.88 19.33
C ARG A 79 11.57 7.07 18.81
N SER A 80 12.52 6.24 19.27
CA SER A 80 13.93 6.36 18.87
C SER A 80 14.15 6.04 17.39
N LEU A 81 13.38 5.09 16.84
CA LEU A 81 13.42 4.74 15.42
C LEU A 81 12.87 5.88 14.53
N LEU A 82 11.82 6.54 15.01
CA LEU A 82 11.23 7.70 14.33
C LEU A 82 12.12 8.94 14.40
N GLU A 83 12.78 9.18 15.54
CA GLU A 83 13.80 10.24 15.69
C GLU A 83 14.96 10.04 14.70
N LEU A 84 15.41 8.79 14.50
CA LEU A 84 16.42 8.45 13.49
C LEU A 84 15.96 8.77 12.07
N ALA A 85 14.70 8.49 11.73
CA ALA A 85 14.13 8.75 10.40
C ALA A 85 13.98 10.24 10.08
N ASN A 86 14.10 11.12 11.08
CA ASN A 86 14.01 12.57 10.94
C ASN A 86 12.70 12.99 10.25
N ILE A 87 11.61 12.95 11.01
CA ILE A 87 10.27 13.28 10.53
C ILE A 87 10.21 14.70 9.98
N HIS A 88 9.60 14.84 8.80
CA HIS A 88 9.55 16.09 8.06
C HIS A 88 8.22 16.26 7.35
N LYS A 89 7.58 17.42 7.56
CA LYS A 89 6.31 17.79 6.92
C LYS A 89 6.63 18.60 5.65
N GLU A 90 6.32 18.06 4.49
CA GLU A 90 6.33 18.83 3.24
C GLU A 90 5.06 19.71 3.19
N GLU A 91 5.24 21.00 2.88
CA GLU A 91 4.14 21.93 2.55
C GLU A 91 2.97 22.01 3.56
N SER A 92 3.26 22.03 4.86
CA SER A 92 2.24 22.21 5.90
C SER A 92 2.31 23.59 6.57
N SER A 93 1.16 24.25 6.75
CA SER A 93 1.09 25.51 7.51
C SER A 93 1.23 25.31 9.02
N PHE A 94 1.05 24.08 9.52
CA PHE A 94 1.11 23.78 10.95
C PHE A 94 2.48 23.19 11.31
N SER A 95 3.25 23.92 12.09
CA SER A 95 4.66 23.58 12.39
C SER A 95 4.83 22.46 13.40
N LYS A 96 3.82 22.19 14.24
CA LYS A 96 3.87 21.09 15.20
C LYS A 96 3.54 19.75 14.53
N PHE A 97 3.97 18.67 15.16
CA PHE A 97 3.68 17.30 14.72
C PHE A 97 2.40 16.71 15.32
N LEU A 98 1.56 17.52 15.96
CA LEU A 98 0.36 17.02 16.65
C LEU A 98 -0.72 16.48 15.69
N ASP A 99 -0.62 16.77 14.39
CA ASP A 99 -1.42 16.21 13.30
C ASP A 99 -0.72 15.04 12.57
N VAL A 100 0.38 14.53 13.12
CA VAL A 100 1.09 13.36 12.58
C VAL A 100 0.59 12.08 13.23
N VAL A 101 0.42 11.05 12.41
CA VAL A 101 0.09 9.69 12.82
C VAL A 101 1.11 8.72 12.24
N VAL A 102 1.36 7.64 12.97
CA VAL A 102 2.30 6.58 12.60
C VAL A 102 1.52 5.30 12.38
N ILE A 103 1.72 4.71 11.20
CA ILE A 103 1.02 3.51 10.78
C ILE A 103 2.04 2.37 10.64
N VAL A 104 1.92 1.35 11.48
CA VAL A 104 2.78 0.16 11.43
C VAL A 104 2.01 -0.97 10.75
N ARG A 105 2.64 -1.65 9.79
CA ARG A 105 2.05 -2.80 9.09
C ARG A 105 2.97 -4.00 9.10
N ASN A 106 2.38 -5.19 9.17
CA ASN A 106 3.11 -6.45 9.02
C ASN A 106 2.99 -7.04 7.61
N ILE A 107 3.73 -8.12 7.36
CA ILE A 107 3.77 -8.79 6.04
C ILE A 107 2.42 -9.37 5.60
N VAL A 108 1.47 -9.56 6.53
CA VAL A 108 0.11 -10.05 6.21
C VAL A 108 -0.91 -8.92 6.07
N GLY A 109 -0.46 -7.66 6.09
CA GLY A 109 -1.31 -6.48 5.88
C GLY A 109 -2.07 -5.98 7.11
N LYS A 110 -1.91 -6.61 8.30
CA LYS A 110 -2.48 -6.07 9.54
C LYS A 110 -1.82 -4.73 9.87
N GLN A 111 -2.61 -3.80 10.41
CA GLN A 111 -2.22 -2.43 10.66
C GLN A 111 -2.48 -2.05 12.12
N ALA A 112 -1.56 -1.29 12.71
CA ALA A 112 -1.72 -0.60 13.98
C ALA A 112 -1.42 0.89 13.78
N VAL A 113 -2.24 1.76 14.35
CA VAL A 113 -2.13 3.22 14.21
C VAL A 113 -1.89 3.88 15.56
N PHE A 114 -1.00 4.87 15.55
CA PHE A 114 -0.60 5.64 16.72
C PHE A 114 -0.64 7.13 16.39
N SER A 115 -1.05 7.95 17.35
CA SER A 115 -0.86 9.40 17.22
C SER A 115 0.57 9.79 17.59
N TRP A 116 0.99 10.98 17.16
CA TRP A 116 2.26 11.55 17.61
C TRP A 116 2.38 11.59 19.14
N GLY A 117 1.32 12.03 19.82
CA GLY A 117 1.36 12.20 21.28
C GLY A 117 1.43 10.88 22.03
N GLU A 118 0.81 9.83 21.51
CA GLU A 118 0.91 8.47 22.07
C GLU A 118 2.38 7.99 22.13
N ILE A 119 3.17 8.35 21.12
CA ILE A 119 4.58 7.92 21.02
C ILE A 119 5.53 8.90 21.74
N PHE A 120 5.30 10.21 21.60
CA PHE A 120 6.26 11.24 22.01
C PHE A 120 5.96 11.89 23.35
N TYR A 121 4.69 11.94 23.77
CA TYR A 121 4.24 12.60 25.00
C TYR A 121 3.94 11.60 26.13
N ARG A 122 4.30 10.33 25.93
CA ARG A 122 4.24 9.26 26.93
C ARG A 122 5.62 8.62 27.13
N ASN A 123 5.69 7.56 27.95
CA ASN A 123 6.95 6.91 28.21
C ASN A 123 7.40 6.13 26.97
N PRO A 124 8.66 6.25 26.53
CA PRO A 124 9.15 5.57 25.32
C PRO A 124 9.03 4.04 25.38
N GLY A 125 8.88 3.47 26.57
CA GLY A 125 8.73 2.02 26.75
C GLY A 125 7.34 1.47 26.51
N ASP A 126 6.34 2.33 26.33
CA ASP A 126 4.97 1.90 26.08
C ASP A 126 4.83 1.26 24.69
N ILE A 127 5.62 1.71 23.71
CA ILE A 127 5.61 1.19 22.34
C ILE A 127 7.04 0.88 21.87
N ILE A 128 7.34 -0.40 21.65
CA ILE A 128 8.67 -0.85 21.20
C ILE A 128 8.59 -1.75 19.96
N VAL A 129 9.66 -1.75 19.18
CA VAL A 129 9.93 -2.76 18.15
C VAL A 129 10.89 -3.79 18.74
N ALA A 130 10.34 -4.92 19.13
CA ALA A 130 11.06 -6.05 19.70
C ALA A 130 11.77 -6.87 18.61
N PHE A 131 12.95 -7.36 18.96
CA PHE A 131 13.78 -8.25 18.14
C PHE A 131 14.14 -9.54 18.89
N ALA A 132 13.76 -9.66 20.16
CA ALA A 132 13.92 -10.87 20.96
C ALA A 132 12.82 -10.97 22.02
N ALA A 133 12.55 -12.19 22.47
CA ALA A 133 11.57 -12.49 23.51
C ALA A 133 12.02 -13.70 24.35
N GLU A 134 11.71 -13.64 25.64
CA GLU A 134 11.90 -14.75 26.58
C GLU A 134 10.54 -15.12 27.18
N PRO A 135 10.10 -16.39 27.13
CA PRO A 135 8.82 -16.79 27.71
C PRO A 135 8.84 -16.67 29.23
N VAL A 136 7.72 -16.22 29.79
CA VAL A 136 7.49 -16.21 31.23
C VAL A 136 6.88 -17.55 31.64
N MET A 137 7.72 -18.48 32.08
CA MET A 137 7.30 -19.82 32.44
C MET A 137 6.55 -19.86 33.78
N PRO A 138 5.43 -20.60 33.88
CA PRO A 138 4.76 -20.84 35.17
C PRO A 138 5.68 -21.57 36.16
N GLU A 139 5.61 -21.19 37.43
CA GLU A 139 6.40 -21.81 38.50
C GLU A 139 5.89 -23.21 38.89
N LEU A 140 4.59 -23.45 38.75
CA LEU A 140 3.97 -24.73 39.07
C LEU A 140 4.02 -25.71 37.89
N PRO A 141 4.25 -27.02 38.13
CA PRO A 141 4.29 -28.04 37.09
C PRO A 141 3.03 -28.09 36.22
N GLN A 142 1.84 -27.99 36.82
CA GLN A 142 0.57 -28.04 36.07
C GLN A 142 0.47 -26.88 35.06
N GLY A 143 0.98 -25.70 35.43
CA GLY A 143 1.05 -24.55 34.54
C GLY A 143 2.03 -24.76 33.39
N ARG A 144 3.21 -25.33 33.68
CA ARG A 144 4.21 -25.65 32.63
C ARG A 144 3.70 -26.67 31.64
N GLU A 145 3.02 -27.71 32.12
CA GLU A 145 2.42 -28.73 31.26
C GLU A 145 1.31 -28.14 30.39
N LYS A 146 0.41 -27.34 30.99
CA LYS A 146 -0.71 -26.72 30.29
C LYS A 146 -0.27 -25.72 29.22
N TRP A 147 0.71 -24.88 29.52
CA TRP A 147 1.08 -23.74 28.67
C TRP A 147 2.41 -23.87 27.94
N GLY A 148 3.19 -24.93 28.20
CA GLY A 148 4.55 -25.09 27.70
C GLY A 148 4.65 -25.01 26.17
N ASN A 149 3.76 -25.69 25.46
CA ASN A 149 3.73 -25.65 23.99
C ASN A 149 3.44 -24.25 23.44
N LEU A 150 2.51 -23.53 24.07
CA LEU A 150 2.16 -22.17 23.67
C LEU A 150 3.31 -21.20 23.94
N LEU A 151 3.98 -21.32 25.09
CA LEU A 151 5.11 -20.47 25.47
C LEU A 151 6.40 -20.79 24.70
N ALA A 152 6.53 -22.01 24.16
CA ALA A 152 7.64 -22.42 23.31
C ALA A 152 7.44 -22.07 21.82
N ARG A 153 6.32 -21.43 21.46
CA ARG A 153 6.02 -21.09 20.06
C ARG A 153 7.09 -20.16 19.47
N PRO A 154 7.38 -20.26 18.16
CA PRO A 154 8.19 -19.25 17.50
C PRO A 154 7.44 -17.91 17.48
N ILE A 155 8.19 -16.83 17.64
CA ILE A 155 7.70 -15.45 17.54
C ILE A 155 8.28 -14.83 16.27
N GLY A 156 7.42 -14.22 15.46
CA GLY A 156 7.82 -13.51 14.25
C GLY A 156 8.39 -12.13 14.55
N PHE A 157 9.68 -11.94 14.28
CA PHE A 157 10.38 -10.66 14.43
C PHE A 157 10.61 -9.95 13.08
N PRO A 158 10.83 -8.62 13.07
CA PRO A 158 10.65 -7.71 14.20
C PRO A 158 9.17 -7.63 14.60
N LYS A 159 8.90 -7.48 15.90
CA LYS A 159 7.54 -7.50 16.47
C LYS A 159 7.23 -6.15 17.11
N LEU A 160 6.12 -5.53 16.74
CA LEU A 160 5.60 -4.37 17.45
C LEU A 160 4.95 -4.81 18.76
N ILE A 161 5.31 -4.15 19.85
CA ILE A 161 4.74 -4.36 21.18
C ILE A 161 4.14 -3.05 21.66
N VAL A 162 2.88 -3.12 22.10
CA VAL A 162 2.13 -2.01 22.70
C VAL A 162 1.75 -2.43 24.12
N ALA A 163 2.43 -1.88 25.11
CA ALA A 163 2.38 -2.34 26.50
C ALA A 163 1.25 -1.72 27.32
N ASN A 164 0.74 -0.57 26.89
CA ASN A 164 -0.31 0.19 27.57
C ASN A 164 -1.72 -0.21 27.11
N ASP A 165 -1.85 -1.05 26.09
CA ASP A 165 -3.15 -1.59 25.68
C ASP A 165 -3.62 -2.70 26.61
N LEU A 166 -4.92 -2.72 26.88
CA LEU A 166 -5.58 -3.82 27.58
C LEU A 166 -5.50 -5.13 26.79
N TYR A 167 -5.63 -5.05 25.47
CA TYR A 167 -5.58 -6.19 24.56
C TYR A 167 -4.46 -6.05 23.52
N ALA A 168 -3.85 -7.17 23.14
CA ALA A 168 -2.69 -7.22 22.27
C ALA A 168 -2.99 -7.04 20.76
N ASP A 169 -4.20 -6.60 20.38
CA ASP A 169 -4.65 -6.45 18.99
C ASP A 169 -3.75 -5.53 18.15
N ARG A 170 -3.10 -4.53 18.77
CA ARG A 170 -2.13 -3.64 18.11
C ARG A 170 -0.68 -4.13 18.19
N SER A 171 -0.40 -5.25 18.84
CA SER A 171 0.93 -5.88 18.87
C SER A 171 1.09 -6.82 17.67
N LEU A 172 1.97 -6.46 16.73
CA LEU A 172 2.07 -7.10 15.41
C LEU A 172 3.39 -7.86 15.24
N GLU A 173 3.32 -9.16 14.96
CA GLU A 173 4.48 -9.95 14.53
C GLU A 173 4.88 -9.64 13.09
N THR A 174 6.16 -9.80 12.76
CA THR A 174 6.71 -9.64 11.39
C THR A 174 6.38 -8.30 10.74
N ILE A 175 6.69 -7.19 11.42
CA ILE A 175 6.47 -5.86 10.85
C ILE A 175 7.27 -5.69 9.55
N ALA A 176 6.64 -5.06 8.56
CA ALA A 176 7.18 -4.84 7.23
C ALA A 176 7.41 -3.35 6.94
N SER A 177 6.54 -2.47 7.47
CA SER A 177 6.66 -1.03 7.26
C SER A 177 6.13 -0.21 8.42
N ILE A 178 6.72 0.98 8.57
CA ILE A 178 6.29 2.07 9.44
C ILE A 178 6.14 3.30 8.54
N GLU A 179 4.92 3.78 8.40
CA GLU A 179 4.58 4.93 7.55
C GLU A 179 4.20 6.11 8.44
N VAL A 180 4.88 7.24 8.25
CA VAL A 180 4.57 8.50 8.91
C VAL A 180 3.63 9.31 8.00
N LEU A 181 2.42 9.61 8.47
CA LEU A 181 1.40 10.31 7.73
C LEU A 181 1.04 11.63 8.41
N VAL A 182 0.96 12.72 7.64
CA VAL A 182 0.44 14.01 8.09
C VAL A 182 -1.05 14.08 7.77
N LEU A 183 -1.88 14.28 8.78
CA LEU A 183 -3.31 14.46 8.61
C LEU A 183 -3.61 15.88 8.09
N ASN A 184 -4.49 15.95 7.09
CA ASN A 184 -5.04 17.21 6.56
C ASN A 184 -3.97 18.28 6.24
N SER A 185 -2.94 17.91 5.48
CA SER A 185 -1.78 18.77 5.18
C SER A 185 -2.16 20.11 4.52
N SER A 186 -3.28 20.15 3.79
CA SER A 186 -3.81 21.35 3.13
C SER A 186 -4.49 22.37 4.07
N MET A 187 -4.81 21.99 5.32
CA MET A 187 -5.50 22.86 6.26
C MET A 187 -4.60 24.02 6.69
N LYS A 188 -5.02 25.25 6.37
CA LYS A 188 -4.31 26.50 6.71
C LYS A 188 -4.57 26.94 8.14
N ASN A 189 -3.55 27.49 8.80
CA ASN A 189 -3.75 28.24 10.04
C ASN A 189 -4.47 29.56 9.73
N ARG A 190 -5.31 30.01 10.65
CA ARG A 190 -5.98 31.31 10.62
C ARG A 190 -5.42 32.18 11.74
N ASN A 191 -5.54 33.48 11.60
CA ASN A 191 -5.19 34.39 12.70
C ASN A 191 -6.21 34.21 13.83
N ASP A 192 -5.72 34.21 15.06
CA ASP A 192 -6.57 34.26 16.25
C ASP A 192 -7.37 35.58 16.24
N ASP A 193 -8.69 35.47 16.14
CA ASP A 193 -9.61 36.60 16.20
C ASP A 193 -10.11 36.88 17.62
N GLY A 194 -9.61 36.12 18.61
CA GLY A 194 -10.01 36.21 20.01
C GLY A 194 -11.42 35.70 20.28
N GLN A 195 -12.10 35.10 19.29
CA GLN A 195 -13.43 34.53 19.44
C GLN A 195 -13.37 33.01 19.53
N PHE A 196 -13.93 32.48 20.60
CA PHE A 196 -14.05 31.05 20.77
C PHE A 196 -15.37 30.53 20.20
N PRO A 197 -15.37 29.36 19.53
CA PRO A 197 -16.59 28.73 19.05
C PRO A 197 -17.60 28.54 20.19
N THR A 198 -18.87 28.88 19.93
CA THR A 198 -19.97 28.65 20.88
C THR A 198 -20.52 27.23 20.81
N SER A 199 -20.15 26.48 19.77
CA SER A 199 -20.44 25.07 19.56
C SER A 199 -19.30 24.42 18.77
N PHE A 200 -19.24 23.10 18.77
CA PHE A 200 -18.33 22.31 17.93
C PHE A 200 -19.07 21.15 17.26
N THR A 201 -18.43 20.55 16.26
CA THR A 201 -19.01 19.42 15.53
C THR A 201 -18.19 18.15 15.68
N VAL A 202 -18.85 17.00 15.60
CA VAL A 202 -18.24 15.67 15.48
C VAL A 202 -18.69 15.07 14.15
N ASN A 203 -17.75 14.82 13.23
CA ASN A 203 -18.05 14.40 11.85
C ASN A 203 -17.02 13.40 11.31
N GLY A 204 -17.02 13.15 10.00
CA GLY A 204 -16.15 12.17 9.35
C GLY A 204 -16.78 10.78 9.33
N ALA A 205 -16.02 9.75 9.71
CA ALA A 205 -16.46 8.36 9.79
C ALA A 205 -17.36 8.09 11.01
N VAL A 206 -18.52 8.75 11.04
CA VAL A 206 -19.57 8.62 12.06
C VAL A 206 -20.90 8.26 11.41
N LYS A 207 -21.78 7.54 12.13
CA LYS A 207 -23.14 7.24 11.66
C LYS A 207 -24.05 8.46 11.72
N THR A 208 -23.94 9.24 12.79
CA THR A 208 -24.77 10.43 13.04
C THR A 208 -23.85 11.58 13.43
N PRO A 209 -23.57 12.53 12.52
CA PRO A 209 -22.84 13.74 12.87
C PRO A 209 -23.52 14.51 13.99
N LEU A 210 -22.72 15.03 14.93
CA LEU A 210 -23.23 15.78 16.09
C LEU A 210 -22.78 17.24 16.01
N THR A 211 -23.67 18.14 16.45
CA THR A 211 -23.34 19.54 16.74
C THR A 211 -23.64 19.80 18.21
N ILE A 212 -22.64 20.24 18.96
CA ILE A 212 -22.68 20.30 20.41
C ILE A 212 -22.45 21.73 20.86
N SER A 213 -23.45 22.29 21.54
CA SER A 213 -23.43 23.64 22.11
C SER A 213 -23.57 23.65 23.63
N ASP A 214 -23.77 22.49 24.24
CA ASP A 214 -23.95 22.30 25.68
C ASP A 214 -23.50 20.90 26.10
N LEU A 215 -22.69 20.84 27.16
CA LEU A 215 -22.21 19.60 27.77
C LEU A 215 -22.95 19.25 29.07
N THR A 216 -23.80 20.11 29.62
CA THR A 216 -24.42 19.97 30.95
C THR A 216 -25.08 18.60 31.19
N ASN A 217 -25.82 18.09 30.18
CA ASN A 217 -26.56 16.83 30.29
C ASN A 217 -25.75 15.58 29.92
N TRP A 218 -24.45 15.71 29.68
CA TRP A 218 -23.56 14.61 29.37
C TRP A 218 -22.96 14.01 30.65
N PRO A 219 -22.55 12.73 30.62
CA PRO A 219 -21.86 12.12 31.77
C PRO A 219 -20.52 12.80 32.00
N HIS A 220 -20.35 13.42 33.17
CA HIS A 220 -19.11 14.07 33.58
C HIS A 220 -18.24 13.15 34.44
N THR A 221 -16.93 13.35 34.34
CA THR A 221 -15.94 12.80 35.26
C THR A 221 -14.87 13.84 35.55
N ASN A 222 -14.09 13.60 36.60
CA ASN A 222 -13.05 14.51 37.05
C ASN A 222 -11.66 13.90 36.80
N ALA A 223 -10.72 14.76 36.43
CA ALA A 223 -9.31 14.40 36.33
C ALA A 223 -8.42 15.50 36.94
N VAL A 224 -7.25 15.10 37.42
CA VAL A 224 -6.17 16.01 37.81
C VAL A 224 -5.08 15.94 36.76
N ILE A 225 -4.69 17.09 36.24
CA ILE A 225 -3.73 17.22 35.13
C ILE A 225 -2.50 17.97 35.64
N LYS A 226 -1.32 17.45 35.32
CA LYS A 226 -0.05 18.17 35.50
C LYS A 226 0.15 19.08 34.30
N VAL A 227 -0.07 20.38 34.49
CA VAL A 227 0.04 21.34 33.38
C VAL A 227 1.51 21.57 33.09
N THR A 228 2.02 20.96 32.02
CA THR A 228 3.43 21.07 31.61
C THR A 228 3.50 21.33 30.12
N GLY A 229 3.98 22.51 29.71
CA GLY A 229 4.11 22.85 28.29
C GLY A 229 5.56 22.77 27.82
N SER A 230 5.79 22.43 26.54
CA SER A 230 7.14 22.30 25.99
C SER A 230 7.95 23.61 26.01
N LEU A 231 7.27 24.76 26.01
CA LEU A 231 7.90 26.08 26.02
C LEU A 231 8.04 26.68 27.43
N LYS A 232 7.01 26.52 28.26
CA LYS A 232 6.88 27.26 29.52
C LYS A 232 7.14 26.41 30.76
N GLY A 233 7.31 25.09 30.59
CA GLY A 233 7.56 24.17 31.70
C GLY A 233 6.30 23.89 32.53
N TYR A 234 6.50 23.60 33.82
CA TYR A 234 5.45 23.20 34.75
C TYR A 234 4.66 24.41 35.30
N HIS A 235 3.33 24.30 35.31
CA HIS A 235 2.39 25.35 35.72
C HIS A 235 1.46 24.93 36.87
N GLY A 236 1.74 23.81 37.53
CA GLY A 236 0.93 23.32 38.64
C GLY A 236 -0.03 22.19 38.25
N LEU A 237 -0.90 21.86 39.21
CA LEU A 237 -1.97 20.89 39.03
C LEU A 237 -3.27 21.61 38.73
N GLN A 238 -4.01 21.11 37.74
CA GLN A 238 -5.32 21.60 37.37
C GLN A 238 -6.34 20.48 37.57
N GLN A 239 -7.44 20.78 38.28
CA GLN A 239 -8.60 19.91 38.29
C GLN A 239 -9.49 20.27 37.11
N VAL A 240 -9.97 19.25 36.40
CA VAL A 240 -10.85 19.41 35.24
C VAL A 240 -12.02 18.46 35.39
N SER A 241 -13.23 19.01 35.30
CA SER A 241 -14.47 18.27 35.11
C SER A 241 -14.85 18.32 33.62
N GLY A 242 -15.19 17.17 33.04
CA GLY A 242 -15.58 17.11 31.63
C GLY A 242 -16.18 15.78 31.22
N VAL A 243 -16.63 15.74 29.98
CA VAL A 243 -17.24 14.58 29.34
C VAL A 243 -16.15 13.69 28.73
N PRO A 244 -16.12 12.37 29.03
CA PRO A 244 -15.21 11.47 28.34
C PRO A 244 -15.42 11.50 26.83
N LEU A 245 -14.37 11.84 26.07
CA LEU A 245 -14.42 11.92 24.61
C LEU A 245 -14.89 10.59 23.99
N ALA A 246 -14.45 9.47 24.55
CA ALA A 246 -14.88 8.12 24.14
C ALA A 246 -16.41 7.96 24.13
N LYS A 247 -17.12 8.48 25.15
CA LYS A 247 -18.59 8.39 25.24
C LYS A 247 -19.31 9.22 24.19
N MET A 248 -18.76 10.39 23.86
CA MET A 248 -19.28 11.21 22.78
C MET A 248 -19.15 10.53 21.41
N LEU A 249 -18.00 9.92 21.16
CA LEU A 249 -17.73 9.19 19.92
C LEU A 249 -18.61 7.92 19.79
N GLU A 250 -18.84 7.20 20.89
CA GLU A 250 -19.79 6.09 20.95
C GLU A 250 -21.21 6.54 20.54
N ILE A 251 -21.69 7.66 21.07
CA ILE A 251 -23.03 8.22 20.77
C ILE A 251 -23.14 8.69 19.31
N ALA A 252 -22.08 9.29 18.75
CA ALA A 252 -22.03 9.66 17.33
C ALA A 252 -22.04 8.43 16.39
N GLY A 253 -21.84 7.23 16.94
CA GLY A 253 -21.63 6.01 16.16
C GLY A 253 -20.36 6.09 15.34
N ALA A 254 -19.28 6.60 15.93
CA ALA A 254 -17.96 6.67 15.29
C ALA A 254 -17.46 5.28 14.90
N ALA A 255 -16.61 5.21 13.87
CA ALA A 255 -15.89 3.99 13.53
C ALA A 255 -15.01 3.53 14.72
N MET A 256 -15.26 2.33 15.23
CA MET A 256 -14.59 1.76 16.41
C MET A 256 -13.55 0.70 15.98
N GLU A 257 -12.56 1.12 15.19
CA GLU A 257 -11.53 0.25 14.63
C GLU A 257 -10.14 0.73 15.05
N ILE A 258 -9.18 -0.18 15.20
CA ILE A 258 -7.78 0.12 15.56
C ILE A 258 -7.04 1.01 14.54
N ASN A 259 -7.65 1.25 13.37
CA ASN A 259 -7.13 2.11 12.31
C ASN A 259 -7.72 3.53 12.33
N THR A 260 -8.60 3.82 13.28
CA THR A 260 -9.26 5.12 13.41
C THR A 260 -8.42 6.10 14.23
N VAL A 261 -8.42 7.35 13.80
CA VAL A 261 -7.85 8.49 14.52
C VAL A 261 -8.87 9.62 14.62
N TYR A 262 -8.71 10.47 15.63
CA TYR A 262 -9.61 11.58 15.92
C TYR A 262 -8.80 12.87 15.88
N LEU A 263 -9.08 13.72 14.89
CA LEU A 263 -8.42 15.01 14.73
C LEU A 263 -9.26 16.11 15.37
N VAL A 264 -8.82 16.59 16.53
CA VAL A 264 -9.46 17.68 17.26
C VAL A 264 -8.84 18.99 16.79
N THR A 265 -9.67 19.93 16.31
CA THR A 265 -9.24 21.16 15.63
C THR A 265 -9.89 22.38 16.28
N HIS A 266 -9.10 23.45 16.44
CA HIS A 266 -9.52 24.79 16.80
C HIS A 266 -9.77 25.64 15.56
N SER A 267 -10.58 26.69 15.69
CA SER A 267 -10.88 27.67 14.63
C SER A 267 -9.66 28.38 14.04
N ASP A 268 -8.52 28.43 14.73
CA ASP A 268 -7.27 29.07 14.28
C ASP A 268 -6.38 28.07 13.49
N GLY A 269 -6.84 26.82 13.36
CA GLY A 269 -6.11 25.71 12.74
C GLY A 269 -5.22 24.92 13.68
N TYR A 270 -5.12 25.28 14.97
CA TYR A 270 -4.45 24.45 15.98
C TYR A 270 -5.16 23.10 16.08
N ARG A 271 -4.40 22.01 16.13
CA ARG A 271 -4.95 20.67 16.02
C ARG A 271 -4.12 19.63 16.73
N ALA A 272 -4.78 18.58 17.20
CA ALA A 272 -4.16 17.42 17.82
C ALA A 272 -4.90 16.15 17.44
N ALA A 273 -4.14 15.12 17.08
CA ALA A 273 -4.64 13.78 16.78
C ALA A 273 -4.58 12.89 18.02
N LEU A 274 -5.60 12.06 18.18
CA LEU A 274 -5.63 10.92 19.10
C LEU A 274 -5.88 9.64 18.31
N SER A 275 -5.27 8.52 18.73
CA SER A 275 -5.55 7.21 18.14
C SER A 275 -6.74 6.54 18.83
N PHE A 276 -7.37 5.58 18.14
CA PHE A 276 -8.36 4.67 18.75
C PHE A 276 -7.83 3.99 20.02
N GLY A 277 -6.57 3.56 20.01
CA GLY A 277 -5.98 2.88 21.15
C GLY A 277 -5.92 3.75 22.40
N GLU A 278 -5.59 5.03 22.25
CA GLU A 278 -5.54 5.97 23.39
C GLU A 278 -6.89 6.13 24.11
N LEU A 279 -8.00 6.00 23.39
CA LEU A 279 -9.34 6.22 23.93
C LEU A 279 -10.01 4.93 24.41
N PHE A 280 -9.77 3.81 23.72
CA PHE A 280 -10.57 2.60 23.88
C PHE A 280 -9.78 1.35 24.28
N LEU A 281 -8.47 1.32 24.07
CA LEU A 281 -7.61 0.19 24.45
C LEU A 281 -6.77 0.49 25.69
N ASP A 282 -6.42 1.76 25.90
CA ASP A 282 -5.75 2.20 27.11
C ASP A 282 -6.73 2.25 28.29
N SER A 283 -6.30 1.69 29.42
CA SER A 283 -7.06 1.73 30.69
C SER A 283 -7.39 3.15 31.19
N ASP A 284 -6.57 4.15 30.85
CA ASP A 284 -6.78 5.56 31.18
C ASP A 284 -7.53 6.34 30.07
N GLY A 285 -7.92 5.69 28.96
CA GLY A 285 -8.55 6.35 27.81
C GLY A 285 -9.89 7.02 28.12
N GLY A 286 -10.66 6.44 29.05
CA GLY A 286 -11.91 7.03 29.56
C GLY A 286 -11.71 8.33 30.35
N ARG A 287 -10.46 8.74 30.60
CA ARG A 287 -10.10 9.99 31.28
C ARG A 287 -9.68 11.09 30.32
N ILE A 288 -9.76 10.88 29.00
CA ILE A 288 -9.58 11.95 28.01
C ILE A 288 -10.89 12.73 27.96
N LEU A 289 -10.84 14.01 28.37
CA LEU A 289 -12.04 14.80 28.66
C LEU A 289 -12.21 15.95 27.67
N LEU A 290 -13.47 16.22 27.35
CA LEU A 290 -13.94 17.48 26.80
C LEU A 290 -14.54 18.29 27.94
N ALA A 291 -13.96 19.43 28.26
CA ALA A 291 -14.44 20.30 29.33
C ALA A 291 -15.17 21.53 28.75
N ASP A 292 -16.20 22.00 29.46
CA ASP A 292 -16.78 23.33 29.25
C ASP A 292 -16.12 24.32 30.22
N GLY A 293 -15.58 25.41 29.68
CA GLY A 293 -14.97 26.50 30.44
C GLY A 293 -15.93 27.21 31.38
N ASN A 294 -17.24 27.11 31.16
CA ASN A 294 -18.27 27.64 32.07
C ASN A 294 -18.33 26.86 33.40
N ASP A 295 -18.11 25.55 33.35
CA ASP A 295 -18.19 24.65 34.53
C ASP A 295 -16.88 24.58 35.31
N ASN A 296 -15.79 25.07 34.73
CA ASN A 296 -14.45 25.02 35.30
C ASN A 296 -13.93 26.44 35.58
N GLN A 297 -14.41 27.05 36.67
CA GLN A 297 -14.00 28.40 37.10
C GLN A 297 -12.48 28.49 37.30
N GLY A 298 -11.82 29.38 36.55
CA GLY A 298 -10.36 29.53 36.51
C GLY A 298 -9.74 29.22 35.14
N ILE A 299 -10.49 28.59 34.23
CA ILE A 299 -10.13 28.38 32.81
C ILE A 299 -10.40 29.65 31.97
N GLY A 300 -10.69 30.80 32.60
CA GLY A 300 -11.20 32.05 32.00
C GLY A 300 -10.32 32.78 30.97
N LYS A 301 -9.38 32.10 30.32
CA LYS A 301 -8.64 32.55 29.12
C LYS A 301 -8.51 31.47 28.04
N GLU A 302 -9.05 30.27 28.27
CA GLU A 302 -8.97 29.13 27.37
C GLU A 302 -10.39 28.88 26.86
N GLY A 303 -10.57 28.65 25.56
CA GLY A 303 -11.90 28.71 24.93
C GLY A 303 -12.98 27.82 25.54
N ARG A 304 -14.25 28.04 25.14
CA ARG A 304 -15.41 27.40 25.75
C ARG A 304 -15.31 25.88 25.84
N PHE A 305 -14.94 25.20 24.75
CA PHE A 305 -14.76 23.74 24.75
C PHE A 305 -13.29 23.39 24.62
N THR A 306 -12.75 22.65 25.58
CA THR A 306 -11.33 22.31 25.64
C THR A 306 -11.11 20.79 25.71
N LEU A 307 -10.04 20.33 25.06
CA LEU A 307 -9.58 18.94 25.15
C LEU A 307 -8.52 18.82 26.25
N HIS A 308 -8.65 17.78 27.07
CA HIS A 308 -7.73 17.48 28.14
C HIS A 308 -7.31 16.01 28.12
N ILE A 309 -6.00 15.77 28.11
CA ILE A 309 -5.39 14.42 28.06
C ILE A 309 -4.52 14.22 29.33
N PRO A 310 -5.08 13.69 30.44
CA PRO A 310 -4.40 13.71 31.74
C PRO A 310 -3.13 12.86 31.86
N HIS A 311 -3.01 11.81 31.03
CA HIS A 311 -1.88 10.89 31.05
C HIS A 311 -0.71 11.35 30.16
N ASP A 312 -0.86 12.46 29.43
CA ASP A 312 0.27 13.05 28.73
C ASP A 312 1.26 13.69 29.70
N LEU A 313 2.54 13.53 29.38
CA LEU A 313 3.65 14.22 30.04
C LEU A 313 3.81 15.67 29.56
N SER A 314 3.07 16.07 28.51
CA SER A 314 3.00 17.44 28.00
C SER A 314 1.55 17.82 27.67
N SER A 315 1.12 18.99 28.12
CA SER A 315 -0.20 19.57 27.84
C SER A 315 -0.31 20.22 26.46
N ASP A 316 0.71 20.10 25.60
CA ASP A 316 0.72 20.69 24.27
C ASP A 316 -0.41 20.13 23.37
N ARG A 317 -0.95 18.94 23.63
CA ARG A 317 -2.11 18.40 22.90
C ARG A 317 -3.45 18.94 23.34
N ASN A 318 -3.52 19.69 24.43
CA ASN A 318 -4.78 20.27 24.90
C ASN A 318 -5.23 21.40 23.96
N VAL A 319 -6.26 21.14 23.17
CA VAL A 319 -6.87 22.10 22.23
C VAL A 319 -7.85 22.99 23.01
N LYS A 320 -7.68 24.32 22.95
CA LYS A 320 -8.38 25.29 23.81
C LYS A 320 -9.39 26.13 23.04
N GLY A 321 -10.50 25.53 22.59
CA GLY A 321 -11.47 26.17 21.70
C GLY A 321 -11.81 25.29 20.51
N ILE A 322 -12.32 24.10 20.78
CA ILE A 322 -12.63 23.10 19.77
C ILE A 322 -13.70 23.65 18.81
N GLU A 323 -13.45 23.55 17.51
CA GLU A 323 -14.40 23.81 16.42
C GLU A 323 -14.89 22.49 15.81
N ASN A 324 -14.00 21.52 15.66
CA ASN A 324 -14.30 20.26 14.99
C ASN A 324 -13.54 19.07 15.61
N ILE A 325 -14.20 17.92 15.68
CA ILE A 325 -13.61 16.61 15.94
C ILE A 325 -13.91 15.73 14.72
N GLU A 326 -12.90 15.55 13.86
CA GLU A 326 -13.02 14.73 12.66
C GLU A 326 -12.61 13.28 12.99
N VAL A 327 -13.53 12.34 12.75
CA VAL A 327 -13.25 10.90 12.84
C VAL A 327 -12.70 10.41 11.51
N ILE A 328 -11.45 9.95 11.48
CA ILE A 328 -10.74 9.56 10.26
C ILE A 328 -10.39 8.07 10.36
N ASN A 329 -10.97 7.23 9.50
CA ASN A 329 -10.55 5.83 9.38
C ASN A 329 -9.42 5.70 8.36
N LEU A 330 -8.24 5.26 8.81
CA LEU A 330 -7.04 5.09 7.96
C LEU A 330 -6.94 3.68 7.36
N LYS A 331 -7.93 2.80 7.58
CA LYS A 331 -8.03 1.52 6.89
C LYS A 331 -8.21 1.80 5.41
N LYS A 332 -7.21 1.47 4.60
CA LYS A 332 -7.30 1.62 3.14
C LYS A 332 -8.44 0.73 2.65
N SER A 333 -9.39 1.30 1.90
CA SER A 333 -10.37 0.48 1.19
C SER A 333 -9.62 -0.39 0.18
N PRO A 334 -9.87 -1.71 0.19
CA PRO A 334 -9.22 -2.61 -0.76
C PRO A 334 -9.59 -2.19 -2.18
N LYS A 335 -8.60 -2.13 -3.07
CA LYS A 335 -8.78 -1.72 -4.47
C LYS A 335 -8.25 -2.77 -5.44
N VAL A 336 -8.78 -2.70 -6.65
CA VAL A 336 -8.27 -3.42 -7.82
C VAL A 336 -7.38 -2.48 -8.61
N TYR A 337 -6.08 -2.75 -8.65
CA TYR A 337 -5.13 -1.97 -9.44
C TYR A 337 -4.86 -2.68 -10.75
N ILE A 338 -5.17 -2.06 -11.89
CA ILE A 338 -4.84 -2.59 -13.20
C ILE A 338 -3.50 -2.00 -13.60
N ILE A 339 -2.44 -2.81 -13.51
CA ILE A 339 -1.06 -2.37 -13.56
C ILE A 339 -0.38 -2.85 -14.84
N SER A 340 0.12 -1.90 -15.62
CA SER A 340 1.05 -2.19 -16.71
C SER A 340 2.36 -2.76 -16.17
N VAL A 341 2.80 -3.89 -16.71
CA VAL A 341 4.18 -4.38 -16.51
C VAL A 341 5.15 -3.91 -17.61
N GLY A 342 4.70 -3.06 -18.54
CA GLY A 342 5.39 -2.79 -19.80
C GLY A 342 5.04 -3.82 -20.88
N CYS A 343 5.59 -3.71 -22.08
CA CYS A 343 5.20 -4.56 -23.22
C CYS A 343 6.11 -5.78 -23.47
N ALA A 344 7.25 -5.89 -22.76
CA ALA A 344 8.27 -6.89 -23.05
C ALA A 344 9.19 -7.14 -21.85
N ASP A 345 10.47 -6.75 -21.96
CA ASP A 345 11.48 -6.93 -20.92
C ASP A 345 11.07 -6.25 -19.61
N SER A 346 11.46 -6.85 -18.50
CA SER A 346 11.06 -6.38 -17.17
C SER A 346 11.62 -4.99 -16.82
N SER A 347 12.61 -4.50 -17.56
CA SER A 347 13.13 -3.13 -17.44
C SER A 347 12.17 -2.05 -17.94
N LEU A 348 11.11 -2.42 -18.68
CA LEU A 348 10.08 -1.50 -19.17
C LEU A 348 8.94 -1.26 -18.16
N ILE A 349 8.97 -1.91 -16.99
CA ILE A 349 8.04 -1.61 -15.91
C ILE A 349 8.30 -0.20 -15.35
N THR A 350 7.25 0.54 -15.05
CA THR A 350 7.37 1.90 -14.52
C THR A 350 7.59 1.90 -13.00
N LEU A 351 8.21 2.95 -12.47
CA LEU A 351 8.32 3.14 -11.01
C LEU A 351 6.93 3.27 -10.35
N GLU A 352 5.98 3.86 -11.07
CA GLU A 352 4.60 3.96 -10.61
C GLU A 352 3.93 2.59 -10.50
N ALA A 353 4.12 1.70 -11.48
CA ALA A 353 3.65 0.32 -11.42
C ALA A 353 4.21 -0.41 -10.18
N LEU A 354 5.50 -0.26 -9.88
CA LEU A 354 6.11 -0.83 -8.68
C LEU A 354 5.54 -0.25 -7.37
N ASN A 355 5.31 1.07 -7.33
CA ASN A 355 4.70 1.74 -6.18
C ASN A 355 3.29 1.19 -5.89
N TYR A 356 2.48 1.01 -6.93
CA TYR A 356 1.13 0.49 -6.77
C TYR A 356 1.08 -1.02 -6.52
N LEU A 357 1.98 -1.80 -7.13
CA LEU A 357 2.15 -3.22 -6.79
C LEU A 357 2.47 -3.39 -5.29
N ASN A 358 3.25 -2.47 -4.72
CA ASN A 358 3.55 -2.45 -3.28
C ASN A 358 2.35 -2.15 -2.38
N LYS A 359 1.25 -1.62 -2.92
CA LYS A 359 -0.01 -1.39 -2.20
C LYS A 359 -0.95 -2.59 -2.27
N THR A 360 -0.54 -3.68 -2.92
CA THR A 360 -1.39 -4.87 -3.15
C THR A 360 -0.94 -6.06 -2.33
N ASP A 361 -1.91 -6.89 -1.96
CA ASP A 361 -1.74 -8.08 -1.14
C ASP A 361 -1.75 -9.37 -1.97
N ALA A 362 -2.30 -9.32 -3.19
CA ALA A 362 -2.36 -10.44 -4.12
C ALA A 362 -2.29 -9.94 -5.58
N VAL A 363 -1.92 -10.84 -6.50
CA VAL A 363 -1.81 -10.52 -7.93
C VAL A 363 -2.63 -11.47 -8.80
N VAL A 364 -3.14 -10.97 -9.91
CA VAL A 364 -3.67 -11.73 -11.04
C VAL A 364 -2.71 -11.50 -12.20
N ALA A 365 -2.13 -12.58 -12.72
CA ALA A 365 -1.10 -12.51 -13.74
C ALA A 365 -1.11 -13.80 -14.57
N SER A 366 -0.73 -13.71 -15.85
CA SER A 366 -0.43 -14.91 -16.63
C SER A 366 0.79 -15.63 -16.08
N GLU A 367 0.97 -16.92 -16.40
CA GLU A 367 2.18 -17.66 -15.99
C GLU A 367 3.47 -16.98 -16.43
N ASP A 368 3.55 -16.48 -17.67
CA ASP A 368 4.73 -15.77 -18.16
C ASP A 368 4.99 -14.45 -17.40
N ILE A 369 3.95 -13.68 -17.03
CA ILE A 369 4.15 -12.50 -16.17
C ILE A 369 4.60 -12.93 -14.78
N ALA A 370 3.99 -13.97 -14.20
CA ALA A 370 4.33 -14.47 -12.88
C ALA A 370 5.79 -14.93 -12.80
N GLU A 371 6.31 -15.59 -13.84
CA GLU A 371 7.70 -16.01 -13.94
C GLU A 371 8.65 -14.84 -14.21
N ARG A 372 8.37 -14.05 -15.27
CA ARG A 372 9.26 -12.95 -15.70
C ARG A 372 9.37 -11.82 -14.68
N TYR A 373 8.30 -11.54 -13.94
CA TYR A 373 8.24 -10.48 -12.93
C TYR A 373 8.25 -11.01 -11.49
N ALA A 374 8.63 -12.29 -11.28
CA ALA A 374 8.66 -12.92 -9.96
C ALA A 374 9.41 -12.10 -8.90
N PHE A 375 10.54 -11.50 -9.29
CA PHE A 375 11.33 -10.63 -8.42
C PHE A 375 10.51 -9.45 -7.85
N TYR A 376 9.66 -8.83 -8.67
CA TYR A 376 8.85 -7.67 -8.26
C TYR A 376 7.55 -8.10 -7.55
N ILE A 377 6.95 -9.22 -7.97
CA ILE A 377 5.75 -9.79 -7.34
C ILE A 377 6.05 -10.20 -5.89
N GLY A 378 7.23 -10.75 -5.64
CA GLY A 378 7.68 -11.15 -4.31
C GLY A 378 6.86 -12.31 -3.73
N HIS A 379 6.45 -12.19 -2.47
CA HIS A 379 5.71 -13.23 -1.75
C HIS A 379 4.18 -13.17 -1.96
N ARG A 380 3.70 -12.24 -2.80
CA ARG A 380 2.26 -12.07 -3.03
C ARG A 380 1.71 -13.31 -3.74
N PRO A 381 0.60 -13.88 -3.26
CA PRO A 381 -0.03 -14.99 -3.96
C PRO A 381 -0.54 -14.54 -5.34
N VAL A 382 -0.25 -15.36 -6.35
CA VAL A 382 -0.90 -15.27 -7.66
C VAL A 382 -2.26 -15.96 -7.55
N LEU A 383 -3.35 -15.21 -7.61
CA LEU A 383 -4.70 -15.72 -7.41
C LEU A 383 -5.11 -16.69 -8.53
N PHE A 384 -4.80 -16.35 -9.78
CA PHE A 384 -5.07 -17.17 -10.95
C PHE A 384 -4.39 -16.60 -12.21
N ASP A 385 -4.23 -17.48 -13.22
CA ASP A 385 -3.93 -17.07 -14.59
C ASP A 385 -5.26 -16.75 -15.33
N PRO A 386 -5.46 -15.50 -15.78
CA PRO A 386 -6.69 -15.06 -16.45
C PRO A 386 -6.94 -15.77 -17.78
N PHE A 387 -5.88 -16.28 -18.44
CA PHE A 387 -5.99 -17.07 -19.67
C PHE A 387 -6.32 -18.55 -19.41
N LYS A 388 -6.21 -19.03 -18.16
CA LYS A 388 -6.48 -20.42 -17.76
C LYS A 388 -7.79 -20.62 -16.98
N LEU A 389 -8.54 -19.55 -16.69
CA LEU A 389 -9.69 -19.61 -15.77
C LEU A 389 -10.86 -20.52 -16.22
N ILE A 390 -10.78 -21.06 -17.44
CA ILE A 390 -11.46 -22.29 -17.89
C ILE A 390 -10.41 -23.18 -18.61
N PRO A 391 -10.39 -24.52 -18.40
CA PRO A 391 -9.49 -25.42 -19.10
C PRO A 391 -9.59 -25.25 -20.61
N LYS A 392 -8.53 -25.61 -21.35
CA LYS A 392 -8.66 -25.91 -22.78
C LYS A 392 -9.78 -26.95 -22.91
N SER A 393 -10.98 -26.50 -23.27
CA SER A 393 -11.93 -27.43 -23.88
C SER A 393 -11.33 -27.67 -25.26
N ASP A 394 -10.91 -28.91 -25.43
CA ASP A 394 -10.78 -29.59 -26.70
C ASP A 394 -9.47 -29.31 -27.44
N GLU A 395 -8.50 -30.20 -27.18
CA GLU A 395 -7.80 -30.86 -28.28
C GLU A 395 -8.84 -31.17 -29.38
N GLY A 396 -8.84 -30.39 -30.47
CA GLY A 396 -9.64 -30.66 -31.66
C GLY A 396 -10.83 -29.74 -31.87
N GLY A 397 -10.61 -28.63 -32.60
CA GLY A 397 -11.55 -28.13 -33.62
C GLY A 397 -12.96 -27.64 -33.24
N GLU A 398 -13.47 -27.83 -32.02
CA GLU A 398 -14.87 -27.51 -31.67
C GLU A 398 -15.14 -26.03 -31.39
N HIS A 399 -14.10 -25.23 -31.12
CA HIS A 399 -14.24 -23.77 -30.98
C HIS A 399 -14.79 -23.07 -32.23
N LYS A 400 -14.71 -23.71 -33.41
CA LYS A 400 -15.31 -23.22 -34.67
C LYS A 400 -16.79 -23.60 -34.85
N LYS A 401 -17.38 -24.43 -33.96
CA LYS A 401 -18.76 -24.93 -34.07
C LYS A 401 -19.78 -24.26 -33.13
N ARG A 402 -19.34 -23.50 -32.13
CA ARG A 402 -20.25 -22.84 -31.15
C ARG A 402 -20.89 -21.58 -31.72
N SER A 403 -22.15 -21.34 -31.39
CA SER A 403 -22.86 -20.12 -31.79
C SER A 403 -22.20 -18.87 -31.19
N HIS A 404 -22.55 -17.68 -31.70
CA HIS A 404 -22.11 -16.42 -31.10
C HIS A 404 -22.56 -16.32 -29.63
N ASP A 405 -23.81 -16.66 -29.35
CA ASP A 405 -24.42 -16.51 -28.02
C ASP A 405 -23.81 -17.45 -26.99
N GLU A 406 -23.46 -18.68 -27.38
CA GLU A 406 -22.75 -19.62 -26.51
C GLU A 406 -21.35 -19.11 -26.13
N ARG A 407 -20.66 -18.44 -27.06
CA ARG A 407 -19.32 -17.86 -26.81
C ARG A 407 -19.41 -16.68 -25.86
N GLU A 408 -20.38 -15.79 -26.03
CA GLU A 408 -20.59 -14.66 -25.12
C GLU A 408 -21.03 -15.13 -23.73
N LYS A 409 -21.90 -16.14 -23.62
CA LYS A 409 -22.29 -16.74 -22.33
C LYS A 409 -21.09 -17.34 -21.59
N LEU A 410 -20.23 -18.07 -22.29
CA LEU A 410 -19.02 -18.65 -21.69
C LEU A 410 -18.03 -17.56 -21.25
N LYS A 411 -17.92 -16.47 -22.02
CA LYS A 411 -17.08 -15.32 -21.68
C LYS A 411 -17.59 -14.59 -20.44
N ALA A 412 -18.92 -14.41 -20.32
CA ALA A 412 -19.53 -13.85 -19.12
C ALA A 412 -19.23 -14.71 -17.88
N GLN A 413 -19.43 -16.03 -17.98
CA GLN A 413 -19.10 -16.97 -16.89
C GLN A 413 -17.63 -16.92 -16.45
N ARG A 414 -16.70 -16.70 -17.38
CA ARG A 414 -15.26 -16.48 -17.06
C ARG A 414 -15.05 -15.23 -16.24
N VAL A 415 -15.68 -14.13 -16.66
CA VAL A 415 -15.60 -12.84 -15.97
C VAL A 415 -16.20 -12.95 -14.58
N ASP A 416 -17.36 -13.58 -14.43
CA ASP A 416 -18.02 -13.76 -13.14
C ASP A 416 -17.16 -14.57 -12.17
N LYS A 417 -16.56 -15.67 -12.64
CA LYS A 417 -15.66 -16.49 -11.82
C LYS A 417 -14.40 -15.73 -11.41
N ALA A 418 -13.77 -15.00 -12.35
CA ALA A 418 -12.59 -14.18 -12.05
C ALA A 418 -12.93 -13.06 -11.05
N ALA A 419 -14.05 -12.37 -11.28
CA ALA A 419 -14.55 -11.31 -10.41
C ALA A 419 -14.87 -11.86 -9.02
N GLY A 420 -15.47 -13.05 -8.90
CA GLY A 420 -15.74 -13.72 -7.63
C GLY A 420 -14.49 -13.97 -6.79
N ILE A 421 -13.41 -14.46 -7.40
CA ILE A 421 -12.13 -14.68 -6.70
C ILE A 421 -11.53 -13.36 -6.21
N ILE A 422 -11.56 -12.31 -7.04
CA ILE A 422 -11.06 -10.98 -6.67
C ILE A 422 -11.95 -10.37 -5.57
N ARG A 423 -13.28 -10.51 -5.67
CA ARG A 423 -14.25 -10.03 -4.66
C ARG A 423 -14.02 -10.68 -3.30
N GLU A 424 -13.72 -11.98 -3.27
CA GLU A 424 -13.37 -12.67 -2.03
C GLU A 424 -12.13 -12.04 -1.37
N ALA A 425 -11.09 -11.73 -2.15
CA ALA A 425 -9.92 -11.02 -1.62
C ALA A 425 -10.27 -9.61 -1.11
N LEU A 426 -11.05 -8.83 -1.87
CA LEU A 426 -11.51 -7.50 -1.45
C LEU A 426 -12.33 -7.56 -0.15
N ASN A 427 -13.23 -8.55 -0.01
CA ASN A 427 -14.03 -8.74 1.21
C ASN A 427 -13.18 -9.09 2.44
N GLN A 428 -12.02 -9.73 2.22
CA GLN A 428 -11.01 -9.97 3.25
C GLN A 428 -10.14 -8.73 3.53
N GLY A 429 -10.44 -7.57 2.94
CA GLY A 429 -9.68 -6.34 3.09
C GLY A 429 -8.39 -6.28 2.26
N LYS A 430 -8.21 -7.18 1.29
CA LYS A 430 -6.98 -7.28 0.47
C LYS A 430 -7.13 -6.53 -0.84
N SER A 431 -6.16 -5.70 -1.20
CA SER A 431 -6.06 -5.09 -2.52
C SER A 431 -5.43 -6.06 -3.52
N VAL A 432 -5.88 -6.03 -4.78
CA VAL A 432 -5.46 -6.97 -5.83
C VAL A 432 -4.86 -6.21 -7.01
N ALA A 433 -3.67 -6.60 -7.45
CA ALA A 433 -3.09 -6.13 -8.71
C ALA A 433 -3.48 -7.05 -9.86
N LEU A 434 -3.95 -6.49 -10.97
CA LEU A 434 -4.13 -7.16 -12.25
C LEU A 434 -2.96 -6.74 -13.14
N LEU A 435 -1.99 -7.64 -13.31
CA LEU A 435 -0.77 -7.37 -14.06
C LEU A 435 -0.96 -7.73 -15.54
N GLU A 436 -0.81 -6.74 -16.43
CA GLU A 436 -0.92 -6.96 -17.88
C GLU A 436 0.19 -6.29 -18.69
N TYR A 437 0.47 -6.88 -19.86
CA TYR A 437 1.41 -6.34 -20.83
C TYR A 437 0.85 -5.11 -21.54
N GLY A 438 1.76 -4.19 -21.89
CA GLY A 438 1.45 -2.97 -22.62
C GLY A 438 0.73 -1.95 -21.73
N ASP A 439 -0.13 -1.12 -22.32
CA ASP A 439 -0.91 -0.16 -21.56
C ASP A 439 -2.35 -0.69 -21.32
N PRO A 440 -2.85 -0.73 -20.07
CA PRO A 440 -4.18 -1.23 -19.74
C PRO A 440 -5.33 -0.56 -20.51
N THR A 441 -5.15 0.68 -20.94
CA THR A 441 -6.17 1.48 -21.63
C THR A 441 -6.07 1.40 -23.15
N ILE A 442 -4.97 0.82 -23.69
CA ILE A 442 -4.75 0.61 -25.12
C ILE A 442 -4.83 -0.88 -25.44
N TYR A 443 -6.02 -1.34 -25.85
CA TYR A 443 -6.29 -2.76 -26.16
C TYR A 443 -6.01 -3.75 -25.01
N GLY A 444 -6.09 -3.30 -23.75
CA GLY A 444 -5.84 -4.12 -22.56
C GLY A 444 -6.65 -5.42 -22.47
N SER A 445 -6.04 -6.44 -21.88
CA SER A 445 -6.55 -7.82 -21.81
C SER A 445 -7.64 -7.99 -20.75
N PHE A 446 -7.65 -7.15 -19.71
CA PHE A 446 -8.57 -7.29 -18.57
C PHE A 446 -9.86 -6.49 -18.67
N ARG A 447 -10.22 -5.98 -19.85
CA ARG A 447 -11.44 -5.18 -20.07
C ARG A 447 -12.71 -5.80 -19.46
N GLY A 448 -12.91 -7.11 -19.63
CA GLY A 448 -14.07 -7.82 -19.08
C GLY A 448 -14.06 -7.92 -17.56
N ILE A 449 -12.93 -8.31 -16.97
CA ILE A 449 -12.77 -8.43 -15.51
C ILE A 449 -12.90 -7.04 -14.87
N ASN A 450 -12.24 -6.03 -15.41
CA ASN A 450 -12.29 -4.66 -14.94
C ASN A 450 -13.71 -4.04 -15.03
N ALA A 451 -14.53 -4.45 -15.99
CA ALA A 451 -15.91 -4.00 -16.10
C ALA A 451 -16.81 -4.51 -14.95
N ALA A 452 -16.40 -5.56 -14.23
CA ALA A 452 -17.12 -6.11 -13.08
C ALA A 452 -16.92 -5.32 -11.76
N PHE A 453 -16.07 -4.29 -11.78
CA PHE A 453 -15.77 -3.44 -10.61
C PHE A 453 -16.22 -2.00 -10.86
N ALA A 454 -16.75 -1.36 -9.81
CA ALA A 454 -17.13 0.04 -9.87
C ALA A 454 -15.89 0.95 -9.96
N ASP A 455 -16.04 2.14 -10.53
CA ASP A 455 -14.90 3.01 -10.82
C ASP A 455 -14.14 3.45 -9.56
N HIS A 456 -14.82 3.59 -8.42
CA HIS A 456 -14.17 3.93 -7.14
C HIS A 456 -13.35 2.76 -6.54
N GLU A 457 -13.62 1.53 -6.98
CA GLU A 457 -12.96 0.30 -6.51
C GLU A 457 -11.70 -0.02 -7.31
N LYS A 458 -11.51 0.64 -8.47
CA LYS A 458 -10.42 0.32 -9.38
C LYS A 458 -9.57 1.52 -9.76
N GLN A 459 -8.33 1.25 -10.17
CA GLN A 459 -7.43 2.29 -10.65
C GLN A 459 -6.50 1.73 -11.73
N TYR A 460 -6.36 2.46 -12.83
CA TYR A 460 -5.42 2.15 -13.91
C TYR A 460 -4.07 2.78 -13.63
N ILE A 461 -3.01 1.98 -13.78
CA ILE A 461 -1.62 2.42 -13.72
C ILE A 461 -1.01 2.27 -15.11
N PRO A 462 -0.66 3.39 -15.78
CA PRO A 462 -0.20 3.37 -17.16
C PRO A 462 1.19 2.74 -17.28
N GLY A 463 1.57 2.39 -18.51
CA GLY A 463 2.94 1.99 -18.77
C GLY A 463 3.30 1.92 -20.25
N VAL A 464 4.46 1.35 -20.53
CA VAL A 464 5.05 1.38 -21.87
C VAL A 464 4.33 0.39 -22.78
N SER A 465 3.52 0.92 -23.69
CA SER A 465 2.84 0.13 -24.73
C SER A 465 3.83 -0.38 -25.79
N ALA A 466 3.46 -1.46 -26.48
CA ALA A 466 4.16 -1.92 -27.66
C ALA A 466 4.28 -0.80 -28.72
N PHE A 467 3.32 0.14 -28.76
CA PHE A 467 3.37 1.32 -29.63
C PHE A 467 4.58 2.20 -29.36
N ASN A 468 4.85 2.49 -28.09
CA ASN A 468 6.00 3.30 -27.70
C ASN A 468 7.31 2.57 -28.05
N ALA A 469 7.38 1.27 -27.71
CA ALA A 469 8.57 0.46 -27.99
C ALA A 469 8.81 0.27 -29.50
N ALA A 470 7.76 0.11 -30.31
CA ALA A 470 7.87 -0.02 -31.75
C ALA A 470 8.32 1.27 -32.41
N ASN A 471 7.79 2.44 -32.00
CA ASN A 471 8.27 3.74 -32.49
C ASN A 471 9.75 3.94 -32.17
N ALA A 472 10.17 3.61 -30.94
CA ALA A 472 11.58 3.68 -30.53
C ALA A 472 12.48 2.74 -31.34
N LEU A 473 11.99 1.54 -31.69
CA LEU A 473 12.70 0.59 -32.54
C LEU A 473 12.79 1.07 -33.99
N ILE A 474 11.73 1.66 -34.53
CA ILE A 474 11.71 2.24 -35.90
C ILE A 474 12.67 3.44 -35.98
N GLY A 475 12.79 4.21 -34.90
CA GLY A 475 13.75 5.31 -34.78
C GLY A 475 13.34 6.56 -35.56
N ARG A 476 12.03 6.78 -35.75
CA ARG A 476 11.48 7.92 -36.49
C ARG A 476 10.24 8.51 -35.80
N GLU A 477 9.96 9.78 -36.08
CA GLU A 477 8.74 10.45 -35.64
C GLU A 477 7.54 9.99 -36.48
N MET A 478 6.72 9.11 -35.91
CA MET A 478 5.55 8.56 -36.62
C MET A 478 4.45 9.61 -36.89
N ALA A 479 4.48 10.75 -36.20
CA ALA A 479 3.52 11.84 -36.35
C ALA A 479 4.00 12.94 -37.32
N CYS A 480 4.96 12.66 -38.20
CA CYS A 480 5.58 13.67 -39.08
C CYS A 480 4.60 14.43 -40.01
N LYS A 481 3.38 13.92 -40.19
CA LYS A 481 2.27 14.56 -40.93
C LYS A 481 1.18 15.16 -40.03
N GLY A 482 1.39 15.19 -38.72
CA GLY A 482 0.49 15.78 -37.73
C GLY A 482 -0.42 14.79 -37.02
N SER A 483 -0.55 13.54 -37.49
CA SER A 483 -1.38 12.54 -36.81
C SER A 483 -0.88 11.10 -36.95
N ILE A 484 -1.26 10.26 -35.99
CA ILE A 484 -1.11 8.81 -35.99
C ILE A 484 -2.45 8.20 -35.62
N VAL A 485 -2.91 7.22 -36.39
CA VAL A 485 -4.13 6.47 -36.10
C VAL A 485 -3.78 5.09 -35.57
N LEU A 486 -4.18 4.81 -34.32
CA LEU A 486 -4.07 3.48 -33.73
C LEU A 486 -5.29 2.64 -34.08
N SER A 487 -5.10 1.42 -34.57
CA SER A 487 -6.20 0.54 -34.93
C SER A 487 -5.89 -0.95 -34.76
N SER A 488 -6.85 -1.80 -35.11
CA SER A 488 -6.73 -3.26 -35.18
C SER A 488 -7.40 -3.79 -36.45
N PRO A 489 -7.05 -5.00 -36.95
CA PRO A 489 -7.66 -5.55 -38.15
C PRO A 489 -9.18 -5.59 -38.12
N ARG A 490 -9.78 -5.91 -36.96
CA ARG A 490 -11.23 -5.95 -36.80
C ARG A 490 -11.85 -4.57 -37.00
N ALA A 491 -11.33 -3.54 -36.34
CA ALA A 491 -11.84 -2.18 -36.45
C ALA A 491 -11.72 -1.62 -37.87
N LEU A 492 -10.62 -1.93 -38.56
CA LEU A 492 -10.41 -1.53 -39.96
C LEU A 492 -11.37 -2.24 -40.93
N LYS A 493 -11.66 -3.52 -40.70
CA LYS A 493 -12.65 -4.28 -41.49
C LYS A 493 -14.08 -3.75 -41.28
N GLU A 494 -14.43 -3.40 -40.04
CA GLU A 494 -15.75 -2.85 -39.68
C GLU A 494 -15.92 -1.41 -40.18
N ASN A 495 -14.83 -0.66 -40.37
CA ASN A 495 -14.86 0.72 -40.85
C ASN A 495 -13.81 1.00 -41.96
N PRO A 496 -14.01 0.51 -43.21
CA PRO A 496 -13.06 0.72 -44.30
C PRO A 496 -12.91 2.18 -44.74
N THR A 497 -13.91 3.04 -44.49
CA THR A 497 -13.83 4.47 -44.84
C THR A 497 -12.79 5.20 -43.99
N LEU A 498 -12.51 4.74 -42.77
CA LEU A 498 -11.38 5.22 -41.97
C LEU A 498 -10.07 5.05 -42.75
N ILE A 499 -9.83 3.87 -43.32
CA ILE A 499 -8.60 3.57 -44.08
C ILE A 499 -8.43 4.56 -45.23
N LYS A 500 -9.52 4.85 -45.96
CA LYS A 500 -9.52 5.83 -47.05
C LYS A 500 -9.13 7.22 -46.55
N SER A 501 -9.66 7.67 -45.42
CA SER A 501 -9.34 8.98 -44.84
C SER A 501 -7.90 9.07 -44.38
N VAL A 502 -7.41 8.06 -43.64
CA VAL A 502 -6.01 8.01 -43.18
C VAL A 502 -5.05 8.03 -44.37
N ALA A 503 -5.34 7.23 -45.41
CA ALA A 503 -4.55 7.22 -46.63
C ALA A 503 -4.55 8.57 -47.37
N GLY A 504 -5.74 9.20 -47.51
CA GLY A 504 -5.89 10.47 -48.22
C GLY A 504 -5.20 11.66 -47.54
N ASN A 505 -5.18 11.67 -46.21
CA ASN A 505 -4.52 12.70 -45.41
C ASN A 505 -2.98 12.50 -45.32
N GLY A 506 -2.50 11.29 -45.61
CA GLY A 506 -1.10 10.92 -45.40
C GLY A 506 -0.75 10.63 -43.94
N ASP A 507 -1.76 10.39 -43.10
CA ASP A 507 -1.62 10.04 -41.69
C ASP A 507 -0.93 8.67 -41.54
N THR A 508 -0.15 8.48 -40.45
CA THR A 508 0.46 7.18 -40.16
C THR A 508 -0.56 6.24 -39.53
N LEU A 509 -0.75 5.06 -40.11
CA LEU A 509 -1.60 4.00 -39.54
C LEU A 509 -0.74 3.02 -38.76
N ALA A 510 -0.99 2.85 -37.46
CA ALA A 510 -0.34 1.87 -36.59
C ALA A 510 -1.36 0.82 -36.13
N ILE A 511 -1.09 -0.45 -36.42
CA ILE A 511 -2.04 -1.55 -36.30
C ILE A 511 -1.53 -2.56 -35.28
N PHE A 512 -2.29 -2.70 -34.19
CA PHE A 512 -2.11 -3.74 -33.19
C PHE A 512 -2.75 -5.05 -33.65
N MET A 513 -2.23 -6.18 -33.15
CA MET A 513 -2.80 -7.52 -33.40
C MET A 513 -2.92 -7.86 -34.90
N GLY A 514 -2.06 -7.24 -35.72
CA GLY A 514 -2.15 -7.31 -37.19
C GLY A 514 -1.51 -8.53 -37.81
N LEU A 515 -0.49 -9.11 -37.16
CA LEU A 515 0.39 -10.10 -37.76
C LEU A 515 -0.34 -11.41 -38.10
N ARG A 516 -1.17 -11.92 -37.19
CA ARG A 516 -2.04 -13.08 -37.42
C ARG A 516 -3.07 -12.90 -38.53
N GLU A 517 -3.46 -11.66 -38.80
CA GLU A 517 -4.50 -11.29 -39.77
C GLU A 517 -3.91 -10.64 -41.04
N ILE A 518 -2.59 -10.72 -41.22
CA ILE A 518 -1.88 -9.94 -42.23
C ILE A 518 -2.32 -10.30 -43.65
N GLU A 519 -2.62 -11.58 -43.91
CA GLU A 519 -3.14 -12.07 -45.19
C GLU A 519 -4.47 -11.40 -45.59
N ASN A 520 -5.33 -11.07 -44.62
CA ASN A 520 -6.59 -10.37 -44.85
C ASN A 520 -6.42 -8.85 -44.84
N LEU A 521 -5.45 -8.35 -44.07
CA LEU A 521 -5.20 -6.94 -43.86
C LEU A 521 -4.55 -6.28 -45.08
N ILE A 522 -3.53 -6.91 -45.68
CA ILE A 522 -2.81 -6.33 -46.83
C ILE A 522 -3.74 -6.08 -48.03
N PRO A 523 -4.60 -7.02 -48.47
CA PRO A 523 -5.56 -6.77 -49.55
C PRO A 523 -6.54 -5.64 -49.22
N LEU A 524 -6.94 -5.49 -47.96
CA LEU A 524 -7.82 -4.40 -47.52
C LEU A 524 -7.12 -3.04 -47.65
N LEU A 525 -5.87 -2.94 -47.22
CA LEU A 525 -5.07 -1.72 -47.31
C LEU A 525 -4.78 -1.33 -48.77
N LYS A 526 -4.49 -2.31 -49.64
CA LYS A 526 -4.24 -2.10 -51.09
C LYS A 526 -5.42 -1.46 -51.84
N LYS A 527 -6.64 -1.50 -51.29
CA LYS A 527 -7.80 -0.81 -51.90
C LYS A 527 -7.72 0.71 -51.78
N TYR A 528 -6.93 1.24 -50.83
CA TYR A 528 -6.92 2.65 -50.47
C TYR A 528 -5.54 3.29 -50.50
N TYR A 529 -4.48 2.52 -50.34
CA TYR A 529 -3.10 2.98 -50.39
C TYR A 529 -2.41 2.60 -51.70
N PRO A 530 -1.55 3.46 -52.27
CA PRO A 530 -0.66 3.08 -53.36
C PRO A 530 0.26 1.91 -52.97
N GLY A 531 0.56 1.00 -53.88
CA GLY A 531 1.45 -0.15 -53.60
C GLY A 531 2.87 0.26 -53.17
N ALA A 532 3.34 1.43 -53.59
CA ALA A 532 4.63 1.99 -53.18
C ALA A 532 4.65 2.51 -51.73
N THR A 533 3.50 2.61 -51.05
CA THR A 533 3.42 3.15 -49.68
C THR A 533 4.32 2.34 -48.75
N PRO A 534 5.19 3.00 -47.96
CA PRO A 534 6.02 2.33 -46.98
C PRO A 534 5.19 1.56 -45.95
N LEU A 535 5.67 0.36 -45.61
CA LEU A 535 5.12 -0.49 -44.57
C LEU A 535 6.26 -1.05 -43.72
N THR A 536 6.12 -0.98 -42.41
CA THR A 536 7.10 -1.58 -41.48
C THR A 536 6.38 -2.46 -40.48
N VAL A 537 6.88 -3.69 -40.30
CA VAL A 537 6.43 -4.58 -39.23
C VAL A 537 7.48 -4.60 -38.13
N ALA A 538 7.14 -4.08 -36.95
CA ALA A 538 7.95 -4.20 -35.75
C ALA A 538 7.59 -5.50 -35.02
N ILE A 539 8.53 -6.44 -34.99
CA ILE A 539 8.37 -7.74 -34.34
C ILE A 539 9.08 -7.71 -32.98
N ARG A 540 8.38 -8.17 -31.94
CA ARG A 540 8.87 -8.25 -30.55
C ARG A 540 9.47 -6.93 -30.07
N ALA A 541 8.81 -5.81 -30.38
CA ALA A 541 9.23 -4.51 -29.89
C ALA A 541 9.33 -4.52 -28.36
N GLY A 542 10.45 -4.01 -27.83
CA GLY A 542 10.76 -4.01 -26.40
C GLY A 542 11.53 -5.23 -25.88
N TYR A 543 11.62 -6.34 -26.64
CA TYR A 543 12.45 -7.49 -26.26
C TYR A 543 13.88 -7.29 -26.75
N SER A 544 14.82 -7.01 -25.84
CA SER A 544 16.18 -6.56 -26.21
C SER A 544 16.93 -7.53 -27.12
N ASN A 545 16.70 -8.83 -26.95
CA ASN A 545 17.45 -9.88 -27.65
C ASN A 545 16.79 -10.39 -28.95
N SER A 546 15.54 -10.01 -29.23
CA SER A 546 14.78 -10.57 -30.37
C SER A 546 13.98 -9.54 -31.15
N LYS A 547 14.02 -8.27 -30.76
CA LYS A 547 13.34 -7.18 -31.50
C LYS A 547 13.94 -7.02 -32.89
N ARG A 548 13.08 -6.86 -33.90
CA ARG A 548 13.51 -6.63 -35.29
C ARG A 548 12.44 -5.89 -36.10
N LEU A 549 12.86 -5.36 -37.25
CA LEU A 549 11.98 -4.67 -38.19
C LEU A 549 12.00 -5.39 -39.54
N ILE A 550 10.82 -5.57 -40.14
CA ILE A 550 10.67 -5.91 -41.55
C ILE A 550 10.25 -4.61 -42.25
N LYS A 551 11.14 -4.02 -43.04
CA LYS A 551 10.88 -2.78 -43.78
C LYS A 551 10.59 -3.12 -45.24
N THR A 552 9.46 -2.66 -45.75
CA THR A 552 8.97 -3.01 -47.08
C THR A 552 8.06 -1.90 -47.63
N THR A 553 7.52 -2.09 -48.82
CA THR A 553 6.34 -1.38 -49.32
C THR A 553 5.10 -2.25 -49.20
N LEU A 554 3.92 -1.64 -49.29
CA LEU A 554 2.64 -2.35 -49.27
C LEU A 554 2.53 -3.39 -50.39
N GLU A 555 3.13 -3.13 -51.56
CA GLU A 555 3.13 -4.06 -52.69
C GLU A 555 3.83 -5.37 -52.34
N LYS A 556 5.01 -5.27 -51.71
CA LYS A 556 5.90 -6.39 -51.37
C LYS A 556 5.67 -6.95 -49.96
N ALA A 557 4.70 -6.44 -49.22
CA ALA A 557 4.52 -6.74 -47.81
C ALA A 557 4.37 -8.25 -47.50
N MET A 558 3.56 -8.96 -48.28
CA MET A 558 3.37 -10.41 -48.09
C MET A 558 4.64 -11.21 -48.35
N GLU A 559 5.40 -10.85 -49.39
CA GLU A 559 6.67 -11.52 -49.71
C GLU A 559 7.70 -11.29 -48.60
N ALA A 560 7.87 -10.04 -48.18
CA ALA A 560 8.82 -9.66 -47.13
C ALA A 560 8.49 -10.35 -45.80
N VAL A 561 7.22 -10.34 -45.38
CA VAL A 561 6.82 -10.98 -44.11
C VAL A 561 6.99 -12.49 -44.17
N ASN A 562 6.62 -13.15 -45.27
CA ASN A 562 6.81 -14.60 -45.41
C ASN A 562 8.29 -15.01 -45.39
N LYS A 563 9.18 -14.15 -45.89
CA LYS A 563 10.62 -14.41 -45.95
C LYS A 563 11.35 -14.09 -44.64
N GLU A 564 11.04 -12.95 -44.02
CA GLU A 564 11.82 -12.37 -42.92
C GLU A 564 11.21 -12.65 -41.53
N ASN A 565 10.00 -13.23 -41.46
CA ASN A 565 9.42 -13.70 -40.21
C ASN A 565 9.93 -15.11 -39.85
N GLU A 566 11.22 -15.20 -39.52
CA GLU A 566 12.01 -16.43 -39.36
C GLU A 566 11.44 -17.44 -38.34
N GLU A 567 10.59 -17.00 -37.40
CA GLU A 567 9.95 -17.86 -36.38
C GLU A 567 8.44 -18.04 -36.57
N LYS A 568 7.88 -17.53 -37.68
CA LYS A 568 6.42 -17.43 -37.87
C LYS A 568 5.73 -16.81 -36.65
N GLU A 569 6.30 -15.73 -36.13
CA GLU A 569 5.65 -14.96 -35.06
C GLU A 569 4.28 -14.51 -35.55
N GLU A 570 3.23 -14.74 -34.77
CA GLU A 570 1.84 -14.41 -35.15
C GLU A 570 1.22 -13.33 -34.25
N TRP A 571 1.80 -13.09 -33.07
CA TRP A 571 1.15 -12.32 -32.00
C TRP A 571 1.89 -11.03 -31.68
N LEU A 572 3.21 -11.10 -31.51
CA LEU A 572 4.03 -9.99 -31.01
C LEU A 572 4.49 -9.07 -32.15
N GLY A 573 3.53 -8.46 -32.87
CA GLY A 573 3.80 -7.60 -34.02
C GLY A 573 2.96 -6.32 -34.04
N MET A 574 3.60 -5.21 -34.39
CA MET A 574 2.93 -3.96 -34.78
C MET A 574 3.23 -3.61 -36.23
N ILE A 575 2.19 -3.26 -36.99
CA ILE A 575 2.30 -2.92 -38.40
C ILE A 575 2.07 -1.42 -38.57
N TYR A 576 3.01 -0.74 -39.22
CA TYR A 576 2.93 0.67 -39.54
C TYR A 576 2.82 0.85 -41.05
N VAL A 577 1.96 1.78 -41.49
CA VAL A 577 1.78 2.12 -42.91
C VAL A 577 1.71 3.65 -43.04
N GLY A 578 2.51 4.22 -43.93
CA GLY A 578 2.51 5.65 -44.19
C GLY A 578 3.88 6.23 -44.54
N SER A 579 3.87 7.47 -45.05
CA SER A 579 5.08 8.14 -45.54
C SER A 579 6.12 8.48 -44.46
N CYS A 580 5.74 8.58 -43.19
CA CYS A 580 6.68 8.86 -42.08
C CYS A 580 7.69 7.73 -41.79
N LEU A 581 7.59 6.60 -42.50
CA LEU A 581 8.54 5.49 -42.39
C LEU A 581 9.78 5.66 -43.28
N GLU A 582 9.72 6.55 -44.28
CA GLU A 582 10.84 6.89 -45.20
C GLU A 582 11.87 7.82 -44.58
#